data_AF-A0A9P1G5D4-F1
#
_entry.id   AF-A0A9P1G5D4-F1
#
_cell.length_a   1.000
_cell.length_b   1.000
_cell.length_c   1.000
_cell.angle_alpha   90.00
_cell.angle_beta   90.00
_cell.angle_gamma   90.00
#
_symmetry.space_group_name_H-M   'P 1'
#
loop_
_entity.id
_entity.type
_entity.pdbx_description
1 polymer ?
#
loop_
_entity_poly.entity_id
_entity_poly.type
_entity_poly.pdbx_seq_one_letter_code
_entity_poly.pdbx_strand_id
1 'polypeptide(L)'
;MDDMDGDDDEVKDDETRWAEGREMALDFMARNFFNPQHFLLVADISSAVANGNGNGSSHVIAAASRVLDGYGVKVSKDEQDALTRMSQDEQVENLMSKIPQGDSQFQDFFVKLQHLVLSSDRVRASLEQADLTQLEDALVDAENAGIGNAVFRMSAVQAGSELRAIGENFRDWGKDNALKTGKLTRCQEEALGARKKLAAAQAKLQNGRHKNLEKSSKWVLRFAETSSRGSVRVLFRSWSVYARFSSAERRVHCDYQERLVSADALLDSFRLRSKGALRRLLERQAVERCRQLALECFWLWQEILVQRKLDEECEQKLLDFQCKMKDMKQAQIENAKLILRRACAENDLALIRCCFQAFHETWQEAAQEQHIAVQVDLSQEKMKEFMKRKSTIALRLLKEMCYATAAGFQQEVFSSWVTLVQQSHGEGQLQGLLQQQQQRIEAVRQRSRNNNHLLVQGLEKQYHSDMQLEIFSHWRTFAGVESKVLGHKVKVDAKRQQLQGVQSLFRSFAAQLERQLRESHSQK
;
A
#
# COMPACT_ATOMS: atom_id res chain seq x y z
N MET A 1 -9.45 50.48 42.42
CA MET A 1 -10.30 50.23 41.23
C MET A 1 -9.62 49.08 40.50
N ASP A 2 -9.41 47.97 41.21
CA ASP A 2 -8.35 46.99 40.94
C ASP A 2 -8.67 45.60 41.56
N ASP A 3 -9.96 45.24 41.70
CA ASP A 3 -10.37 43.95 42.31
C ASP A 3 -11.61 43.36 41.61
N MET A 4 -11.57 43.18 40.29
CA MET A 4 -12.67 42.58 39.50
C MET A 4 -12.21 41.58 38.42
N ASP A 5 -11.01 40.98 38.56
CA ASP A 5 -10.48 39.99 37.59
C ASP A 5 -10.45 38.56 38.16
N GLY A 6 -11.31 38.23 39.13
CA GLY A 6 -11.28 36.96 39.86
C GLY A 6 -12.18 35.83 39.34
N ASP A 7 -13.08 36.09 38.40
CA ASP A 7 -14.15 35.12 38.02
C ASP A 7 -13.90 34.37 36.70
N ASP A 8 -12.88 34.74 35.91
CA ASP A 8 -12.65 34.13 34.59
C ASP A 8 -11.89 32.79 34.64
N ASP A 9 -11.23 32.46 35.75
CA ASP A 9 -10.50 31.20 35.91
C ASP A 9 -11.43 30.04 36.34
N GLU A 10 -12.55 30.33 37.02
CA GLU A 10 -13.50 29.30 37.48
C GLU A 10 -14.34 28.73 36.31
N VAL A 11 -14.65 29.57 35.31
CA VAL A 11 -15.43 29.16 34.12
C VAL A 11 -14.63 28.24 33.20
N LYS A 12 -13.31 28.44 33.08
CA LYS A 12 -12.45 27.57 32.26
C LYS A 12 -12.30 26.19 32.88
N ASP A 13 -12.21 26.10 34.21
CA ASP A 13 -12.02 24.84 34.91
C ASP A 13 -13.26 23.94 34.77
N ASP A 14 -14.45 24.53 34.81
CA ASP A 14 -15.72 23.83 34.55
C ASP A 14 -15.82 23.31 33.12
N GLU A 15 -15.37 24.08 32.11
CA GLU A 15 -15.43 23.66 30.70
C GLU A 15 -14.51 22.45 30.42
N THR A 16 -13.31 22.43 31.00
CA THR A 16 -12.42 21.25 30.98
C THR A 16 -13.02 20.05 31.68
N ARG A 17 -13.67 20.26 32.82
CA ARG A 17 -14.30 19.18 33.60
C ARG A 17 -15.49 18.56 32.87
N TRP A 18 -16.26 19.37 32.15
CA TRP A 18 -17.32 18.91 31.25
C TRP A 18 -16.78 18.16 30.04
N ALA A 19 -15.66 18.58 29.46
CA ALA A 19 -15.01 17.88 28.35
C ALA A 19 -14.49 16.50 28.77
N GLU A 20 -13.79 16.41 29.92
CA GLU A 20 -13.33 15.14 30.48
C GLU A 20 -14.49 14.20 30.83
N GLY A 21 -15.56 14.74 31.44
CA GLY A 21 -16.77 13.97 31.73
C GLY A 21 -17.45 13.43 30.46
N ARG A 22 -17.45 14.21 29.37
CA ARG A 22 -18.01 13.81 28.08
C ARG A 22 -17.15 12.72 27.42
N GLU A 23 -15.83 12.82 27.47
CA GLU A 23 -14.92 11.78 26.96
C GLU A 23 -15.06 10.47 27.74
N MET A 24 -15.13 10.54 29.07
CA MET A 24 -15.31 9.37 29.93
C MET A 24 -16.67 8.69 29.69
N ALA A 25 -17.73 9.47 29.45
CA ALA A 25 -19.05 8.97 29.07
C ALA A 25 -19.03 8.31 27.68
N LEU A 26 -18.32 8.89 26.71
CA LEU A 26 -18.16 8.30 25.37
C LEU A 26 -17.37 6.98 25.42
N ASP A 27 -16.28 6.90 26.18
CA ASP A 27 -15.50 5.66 26.38
C ASP A 27 -16.33 4.60 27.12
N PHE A 28 -17.11 5.00 28.14
CA PHE A 28 -18.05 4.11 28.80
C PHE A 28 -19.13 3.58 27.84
N MET A 29 -19.70 4.44 27.00
CA MET A 29 -20.69 4.03 26.02
C MET A 29 -20.10 3.13 24.93
N ALA A 30 -18.91 3.45 24.44
CA ALA A 30 -18.17 2.66 23.46
C ALA A 30 -17.90 1.24 23.99
N ARG A 31 -17.46 1.11 25.25
CA ARG A 31 -17.14 -0.19 25.86
C ARG A 31 -18.35 -1.02 26.21
N ASN A 32 -19.42 -0.41 26.73
CA ASN A 32 -20.56 -1.15 27.27
C ASN A 32 -21.71 -1.32 26.27
N PHE A 33 -21.99 -0.31 25.45
CA PHE A 33 -23.12 -0.34 24.50
C PHE A 33 -22.68 -0.66 23.08
N PHE A 34 -21.52 -0.14 22.64
CA PHE A 34 -20.99 -0.35 21.28
C PHE A 34 -19.91 -1.43 21.20
N ASN A 35 -20.02 -2.47 22.03
CA ASN A 35 -19.11 -3.62 21.93
C ASN A 35 -19.22 -4.24 20.51
N PRO A 36 -18.10 -4.40 19.78
CA PRO A 36 -18.09 -5.02 18.45
C PRO A 36 -18.78 -6.39 18.42
N GLN A 37 -18.75 -7.13 19.53
CA GLN A 37 -19.44 -8.41 19.65
C GLN A 37 -20.97 -8.29 19.56
N HIS A 38 -21.57 -7.18 19.99
CA HIS A 38 -23.01 -6.95 19.84
C HIS A 38 -23.38 -6.76 18.38
N PHE A 39 -22.58 -6.01 17.62
CA PHE A 39 -22.79 -5.84 16.18
C PHE A 39 -22.57 -7.13 15.39
N LEU A 40 -21.55 -7.91 15.76
CA LEU A 40 -21.33 -9.24 15.20
C LEU A 40 -22.48 -10.19 15.55
N LEU A 41 -23.01 -10.16 16.78
CA LEU A 41 -24.18 -10.94 17.18
C LEU A 41 -25.43 -10.54 16.40
N VAL A 42 -25.67 -9.25 16.19
CA VAL A 42 -26.79 -8.75 15.36
C VAL A 42 -26.62 -9.18 13.91
N ALA A 43 -25.40 -9.09 13.37
CA ALA A 43 -25.08 -9.58 12.03
C ALA A 43 -25.12 -11.11 11.92
N ASP A 44 -24.85 -11.85 12.99
CA ASP A 44 -24.93 -13.32 13.07
C ASP A 44 -26.38 -13.78 13.21
N ILE A 45 -27.21 -13.08 13.97
CA ILE A 45 -28.65 -13.34 14.05
C ILE A 45 -29.30 -13.00 12.70
N SER A 46 -28.95 -11.87 12.11
CA SER A 46 -29.44 -11.48 10.78
C SER A 46 -28.93 -12.43 9.69
N SER A 47 -27.65 -12.86 9.74
CA SER A 47 -27.11 -13.84 8.79
C SER A 47 -27.62 -15.26 9.05
N ALA A 48 -27.93 -15.66 10.28
CA ALA A 48 -28.54 -16.96 10.59
C ALA A 48 -30.00 -17.01 10.13
N VAL A 49 -30.74 -15.90 10.24
CA VAL A 49 -32.06 -15.73 9.64
C VAL A 49 -31.97 -15.75 8.11
N ALA A 50 -30.93 -15.15 7.52
CA ALA A 50 -30.68 -15.19 6.07
C ALA A 50 -30.13 -16.54 5.56
N ASN A 51 -29.40 -17.30 6.38
CA ASN A 51 -28.80 -18.59 6.02
C ASN A 51 -29.73 -19.77 6.28
N GLY A 52 -30.78 -19.61 7.10
CA GLY A 52 -31.87 -20.56 7.22
C GLY A 52 -32.78 -20.61 5.97
N ASN A 53 -32.76 -19.57 5.15
CA ASN A 53 -33.38 -19.50 3.81
C ASN A 53 -32.53 -18.54 2.96
N GLY A 54 -31.50 -19.09 2.30
CA GLY A 54 -30.34 -18.43 1.67
C GLY A 54 -30.51 -17.21 0.75
N ASN A 55 -31.16 -16.12 1.19
CA ASN A 55 -31.25 -14.87 0.40
C ASN A 55 -31.18 -13.62 1.29
N GLY A 56 -30.07 -12.89 1.20
CA GLY A 56 -29.91 -11.55 1.80
C GLY A 56 -30.94 -10.51 1.31
N SER A 57 -31.68 -10.78 0.24
CA SER A 57 -32.80 -9.92 -0.21
C SER A 57 -34.02 -9.96 0.71
N SER A 58 -34.12 -10.95 1.62
CA SER A 58 -35.24 -11.08 2.56
C SER A 58 -35.38 -9.87 3.49
N HIS A 59 -34.28 -9.20 3.86
CA HIS A 59 -34.34 -8.05 4.77
C HIS A 59 -34.95 -6.80 4.12
N VAL A 60 -34.64 -6.54 2.84
CA VAL A 60 -35.21 -5.42 2.08
C VAL A 60 -36.68 -5.69 1.78
N ILE A 61 -37.05 -6.93 1.45
CA ILE A 61 -38.45 -7.33 1.20
C ILE A 61 -39.28 -7.32 2.48
N ALA A 62 -38.70 -7.73 3.62
CA ALA A 62 -39.38 -7.67 4.91
C ALA A 62 -39.56 -6.22 5.39
N ALA A 63 -38.59 -5.35 5.13
CA ALA A 63 -38.74 -3.91 5.38
C ALA A 63 -39.81 -3.31 4.45
N ALA A 64 -39.73 -3.56 3.15
CA ALA A 64 -40.72 -3.11 2.17
C ALA A 64 -42.14 -3.63 2.49
N SER A 65 -42.27 -4.89 2.90
CA SER A 65 -43.57 -5.47 3.29
C SER A 65 -44.15 -4.85 4.56
N ARG A 66 -43.33 -4.48 5.56
CA ARG A 66 -43.80 -3.74 6.74
C ARG A 66 -44.25 -2.32 6.39
N VAL A 67 -43.57 -1.68 5.44
CA VAL A 67 -43.99 -0.37 4.94
C VAL A 67 -45.33 -0.52 4.19
N LEU A 68 -45.50 -1.56 3.37
CA LEU A 68 -46.75 -1.86 2.67
C LEU A 68 -47.93 -2.17 3.60
N ASP A 69 -47.69 -2.90 4.69
CA ASP A 69 -48.69 -3.15 5.74
C ASP A 69 -49.20 -1.84 6.37
N GLY A 70 -48.29 -0.85 6.53
CA GLY A 70 -48.64 0.48 7.03
C GLY A 70 -49.55 1.29 6.11
N TYR A 71 -49.61 0.95 4.82
CA TYR A 71 -50.49 1.55 3.82
C TYR A 71 -51.71 0.68 3.49
N GLY A 72 -52.00 -0.33 4.31
CA GLY A 72 -53.17 -1.19 4.16
C GLY A 72 -53.02 -2.32 3.14
N VAL A 73 -51.84 -2.47 2.51
CA VAL A 73 -51.53 -3.59 1.62
C VAL A 73 -51.00 -4.74 2.47
N LYS A 74 -51.92 -5.61 2.91
CA LYS A 74 -51.58 -6.80 3.69
C LYS A 74 -50.89 -7.85 2.83
N VAL A 75 -49.58 -7.98 2.99
CA VAL A 75 -48.81 -9.07 2.37
C VAL A 75 -48.81 -10.25 3.34
N SER A 76 -49.45 -11.35 2.95
CA SER A 76 -49.48 -12.58 3.76
C SER A 76 -48.07 -13.11 4.00
N LYS A 77 -47.86 -13.81 5.12
CA LYS A 77 -46.59 -14.48 5.44
C LYS A 77 -46.21 -15.50 4.35
N ASP A 78 -47.20 -16.19 3.78
CA ASP A 78 -47.00 -17.13 2.67
C ASP A 78 -46.60 -16.42 1.37
N GLU A 79 -47.06 -15.17 1.17
CA GLU A 79 -46.67 -14.34 0.02
C GLU A 79 -45.28 -13.75 0.19
N GLN A 80 -44.87 -13.39 1.41
CA GLN A 80 -43.49 -13.00 1.71
C GLN A 80 -42.51 -14.16 1.45
N ASP A 81 -42.88 -15.38 1.84
CA ASP A 81 -42.10 -16.59 1.59
C ASP A 81 -42.07 -16.98 0.10
N ALA A 82 -43.12 -16.65 -0.66
CA ALA A 82 -43.14 -16.81 -2.11
C ALA A 82 -42.24 -15.77 -2.80
N LEU A 83 -42.36 -14.48 -2.42
CA LEU A 83 -41.55 -13.38 -2.96
C LEU A 83 -40.06 -13.62 -2.75
N THR A 84 -39.66 -14.04 -1.55
CA THR A 84 -38.24 -14.30 -1.23
C THR A 84 -37.59 -15.44 -2.04
N ARG A 85 -38.40 -16.31 -2.68
CA ARG A 85 -37.93 -17.36 -3.58
C ARG A 85 -37.81 -16.93 -5.05
N MET A 86 -38.38 -15.79 -5.42
CA MET A 86 -38.34 -15.25 -6.78
C MET A 86 -37.03 -14.49 -7.03
N SER A 87 -36.70 -14.25 -8.30
CA SER A 87 -35.56 -13.39 -8.65
C SER A 87 -35.82 -11.93 -8.27
N GLN A 88 -34.79 -11.10 -8.08
CA GLN A 88 -34.96 -9.70 -7.66
C GLN A 88 -35.88 -8.89 -8.60
N ASP A 89 -35.79 -9.12 -9.90
CA ASP A 89 -36.61 -8.43 -10.89
C ASP A 89 -38.09 -8.85 -10.78
N GLU A 90 -38.34 -10.15 -10.62
CA GLU A 90 -39.68 -10.70 -10.40
C GLU A 90 -40.27 -10.30 -9.03
N GLN A 91 -39.42 -10.15 -8.00
CA GLN A 91 -39.81 -9.64 -6.68
C GLN A 91 -40.34 -8.22 -6.79
N VAL A 92 -39.60 -7.35 -7.48
CA VAL A 92 -39.99 -5.96 -7.69
C VAL A 92 -41.25 -5.89 -8.55
N GLU A 93 -41.34 -6.68 -9.62
CA GLU A 93 -42.51 -6.69 -10.50
C GLU A 93 -43.79 -7.19 -9.79
N ASN A 94 -43.70 -8.27 -8.99
CA ASN A 94 -44.83 -8.73 -8.18
C ASN A 94 -45.21 -7.76 -7.08
N LEU A 95 -44.23 -7.15 -6.41
CA LEU A 95 -44.50 -6.08 -5.43
C LEU A 95 -45.17 -4.89 -6.10
N MET A 96 -44.69 -4.45 -7.26
CA MET A 96 -45.31 -3.34 -8.02
C MET A 96 -46.72 -3.67 -8.52
N SER A 97 -47.00 -4.93 -8.85
CA SER A 97 -48.34 -5.38 -9.29
C SER A 97 -49.39 -5.35 -8.18
N LYS A 98 -48.95 -5.52 -6.92
CA LYS A 98 -49.81 -5.53 -5.71
C LYS A 98 -50.11 -4.13 -5.20
N ILE A 99 -49.37 -3.13 -5.66
CA ILE A 99 -49.53 -1.76 -5.21
C ILE A 99 -50.66 -1.09 -6.03
N PRO A 100 -51.72 -0.57 -5.38
CA PRO A 100 -52.82 0.07 -6.08
C PRO A 100 -52.34 1.30 -6.86
N GLN A 101 -52.38 1.24 -8.19
CA GLN A 101 -51.86 2.27 -9.11
C GLN A 101 -52.72 3.57 -9.18
N GLY A 102 -53.63 3.78 -8.23
CA GLY A 102 -54.70 4.78 -8.35
C GLY A 102 -54.68 5.96 -7.39
N ASP A 103 -53.99 5.89 -6.24
CA ASP A 103 -54.21 6.85 -5.15
C ASP A 103 -52.92 7.55 -4.67
N SER A 104 -53.09 8.76 -4.12
CA SER A 104 -52.03 9.59 -3.52
C SER A 104 -51.14 8.84 -2.52
N GLN A 105 -51.68 7.78 -1.92
CA GLN A 105 -50.97 6.88 -1.00
C GLN A 105 -49.78 6.17 -1.67
N PHE A 106 -49.82 5.94 -2.98
CA PHE A 106 -48.71 5.34 -3.72
C PHE A 106 -47.53 6.31 -3.88
N GLN A 107 -47.81 7.58 -4.15
CA GLN A 107 -46.76 8.60 -4.21
C GLN A 107 -46.12 8.78 -2.82
N ASP A 108 -46.93 8.80 -1.76
CA ASP A 108 -46.42 8.87 -0.38
C ASP A 108 -45.58 7.65 0.01
N PHE A 109 -45.91 6.45 -0.49
CA PHE A 109 -45.10 5.25 -0.29
C PHE A 109 -43.73 5.36 -0.99
N PHE A 110 -43.71 5.74 -2.26
CA PHE A 110 -42.48 5.84 -3.05
C PHE A 110 -41.54 6.93 -2.48
N VAL A 111 -42.12 8.06 -2.06
CA VAL A 111 -41.39 9.13 -1.38
C VAL A 111 -40.78 8.65 -0.06
N LYS A 112 -41.52 7.87 0.75
CA LYS A 112 -40.96 7.31 2.00
C LYS A 112 -39.87 6.26 1.75
N LEU A 113 -39.99 5.43 0.73
CA LEU A 113 -38.95 4.46 0.36
C LEU A 113 -37.69 5.18 -0.14
N GLN A 114 -37.86 6.23 -0.94
CA GLN A 114 -36.76 7.07 -1.42
C GLN A 114 -36.07 7.80 -0.25
N HIS A 115 -36.85 8.34 0.69
CA HIS A 115 -36.30 8.91 1.93
C HIS A 115 -35.55 7.88 2.76
N LEU A 116 -36.01 6.64 2.85
CA LEU A 116 -35.31 5.56 3.55
C LEU A 116 -33.91 5.32 2.98
N VAL A 117 -33.82 5.18 1.66
CA VAL A 117 -32.53 4.93 0.98
C VAL A 117 -31.61 6.15 1.12
N LEU A 118 -32.12 7.36 0.84
CA LEU A 118 -31.34 8.59 0.91
C LEU A 118 -30.85 8.90 2.34
N SER A 119 -31.69 8.72 3.35
CA SER A 119 -31.30 8.91 4.75
C SER A 119 -30.29 7.86 5.19
N SER A 120 -30.43 6.61 4.77
CA SER A 120 -29.43 5.55 5.05
C SER A 120 -28.08 5.86 4.40
N ASP A 121 -28.06 6.31 3.14
CA ASP A 121 -26.84 6.67 2.42
C ASP A 121 -26.18 7.91 3.02
N ARG A 122 -26.97 8.92 3.42
CA ARG A 122 -26.46 10.09 4.15
C ARG A 122 -25.82 9.70 5.47
N VAL A 123 -26.52 8.91 6.31
CA VAL A 123 -25.97 8.41 7.58
C VAL A 123 -24.64 7.70 7.35
N ARG A 124 -24.56 6.85 6.32
CA ARG A 124 -23.32 6.15 5.93
C ARG A 124 -22.21 7.12 5.56
N ALA A 125 -22.48 8.07 4.65
CA ALA A 125 -21.50 9.05 4.20
C ALA A 125 -21.00 9.97 5.32
N SER A 126 -21.89 10.42 6.21
CA SER A 126 -21.53 11.23 7.38
C SER A 126 -20.67 10.46 8.37
N LEU A 127 -20.91 9.15 8.55
CA LEU A 127 -20.06 8.30 9.38
C LEU A 127 -18.67 8.08 8.75
N GLU A 128 -18.59 7.89 7.43
CA GLU A 128 -17.32 7.76 6.70
C GLU A 128 -16.48 9.05 6.77
N GLN A 129 -17.13 10.21 6.80
CA GLN A 129 -16.47 11.53 6.87
C GLN A 129 -16.24 12.03 8.30
N ALA A 130 -16.74 11.31 9.32
CA ALA A 130 -16.76 11.74 10.71
C ALA A 130 -17.44 13.12 10.94
N ASP A 131 -18.42 13.46 10.10
CA ASP A 131 -19.20 14.70 10.22
C ASP A 131 -20.46 14.46 11.07
N LEU A 132 -20.36 14.81 12.36
CA LEU A 132 -21.44 14.62 13.35
C LEU A 132 -22.67 15.49 13.05
N THR A 133 -22.47 16.68 12.49
CA THR A 133 -23.55 17.61 12.15
C THR A 133 -24.42 17.05 11.04
N GLN A 134 -23.82 16.53 9.97
CA GLN A 134 -24.57 15.88 8.89
C GLN A 134 -25.26 14.59 9.34
N LEU A 135 -24.66 13.87 10.29
CA LEU A 135 -25.26 12.66 10.86
C LEU A 135 -26.53 13.00 11.65
N GLU A 136 -26.48 14.04 12.50
CA GLU A 136 -27.64 14.51 13.26
C GLU A 136 -28.76 14.96 12.32
N ASP A 137 -28.44 15.76 11.30
CA ASP A 137 -29.43 16.20 10.30
C ASP A 137 -30.08 15.02 9.57
N ALA A 138 -29.28 14.03 9.16
CA ALA A 138 -29.79 12.84 8.48
C ALA A 138 -30.68 11.97 9.38
N LEU A 139 -30.38 11.90 10.67
CA LEU A 139 -31.17 11.17 11.66
C LEU A 139 -32.47 11.91 12.00
N VAL A 140 -32.42 13.23 12.14
CA VAL A 140 -33.61 14.08 12.35
C VAL A 140 -34.54 14.00 11.14
N ASP A 141 -34.00 14.03 9.92
CA ASP A 141 -34.77 13.82 8.68
C ASP A 141 -35.43 12.43 8.66
N ALA A 142 -34.71 11.39 9.07
CA ALA A 142 -35.24 10.02 9.15
C ALA A 142 -36.32 9.87 10.23
N GLU A 143 -36.18 10.55 11.37
CA GLU A 143 -37.16 10.54 12.46
C GLU A 143 -38.42 11.32 12.07
N ASN A 144 -38.28 12.48 11.44
CA ASN A 144 -39.38 13.29 10.91
C ASN A 144 -40.18 12.51 9.83
N ALA A 145 -39.51 11.68 9.04
CA ALA A 145 -40.14 10.80 8.07
C ALA A 145 -40.72 9.49 8.67
N GLY A 146 -40.55 9.26 9.98
CA GLY A 146 -41.05 8.08 10.69
C GLY A 146 -40.29 6.77 10.38
N ILE A 147 -39.08 6.87 9.81
CA ILE A 147 -38.27 5.74 9.34
C ILE A 147 -37.00 5.51 10.16
N GLY A 148 -36.72 6.35 11.16
CA GLY A 148 -35.48 6.29 11.97
C GLY A 148 -35.15 4.90 12.52
N ASN A 149 -36.12 4.17 13.07
CA ASN A 149 -35.89 2.82 13.62
C ASN A 149 -35.48 1.79 12.55
N ALA A 150 -35.94 1.96 11.30
CA ALA A 150 -35.52 1.11 10.19
C ALA A 150 -34.08 1.43 9.75
N VAL A 151 -33.75 2.72 9.66
CA VAL A 151 -32.39 3.20 9.34
C VAL A 151 -31.38 2.70 10.38
N PHE A 152 -31.65 2.86 11.68
CA PHE A 152 -30.77 2.36 12.74
C PHE A 152 -30.50 0.86 12.66
N ARG A 153 -31.52 0.05 12.37
CA ARG A 153 -31.35 -1.41 12.22
C ARG A 153 -30.51 -1.75 11.00
N MET A 154 -30.72 -1.06 9.87
CA MET A 154 -29.91 -1.25 8.66
C MET A 154 -28.45 -0.86 8.91
N SER A 155 -28.20 0.31 9.50
CA SER A 155 -26.85 0.76 9.83
C SER A 155 -26.15 -0.20 10.80
N ALA A 156 -26.86 -0.73 11.79
CA ALA A 156 -26.29 -1.72 12.73
C ALA A 156 -25.93 -3.06 12.05
N VAL A 157 -26.78 -3.55 11.14
CA VAL A 157 -26.50 -4.78 10.37
C VAL A 157 -25.33 -4.57 9.41
N GLN A 158 -25.28 -3.42 8.74
CA GLN A 158 -24.20 -3.05 7.84
C GLN A 158 -22.87 -2.90 8.58
N ALA A 159 -22.84 -2.19 9.71
CA ALA A 159 -21.65 -2.08 10.54
C ALA A 159 -21.15 -3.46 11.01
N GLY A 160 -22.05 -4.37 11.37
CA GLY A 160 -21.70 -5.74 11.74
C GLY A 160 -21.12 -6.56 10.58
N SER A 161 -21.60 -6.36 9.35
CA SER A 161 -21.07 -7.05 8.16
C SER A 161 -19.67 -6.54 7.79
N GLU A 162 -19.44 -5.23 7.89
CA GLU A 162 -18.14 -4.60 7.67
C GLU A 162 -17.12 -5.04 8.74
N LEU A 163 -17.52 -5.07 10.01
CA LEU A 163 -16.70 -5.63 11.11
C LEU A 163 -16.31 -7.08 10.84
N ARG A 164 -17.22 -7.90 10.31
CA ARG A 164 -16.93 -9.29 9.93
C ARG A 164 -15.91 -9.36 8.79
N ALA A 165 -16.07 -8.55 7.75
CA ALA A 165 -15.14 -8.47 6.63
C ALA A 165 -13.73 -8.02 7.08
N ILE A 166 -13.65 -7.04 7.98
CA ILE A 166 -12.40 -6.60 8.60
C ILE A 166 -11.77 -7.74 9.40
N GLY A 167 -12.56 -8.48 10.20
CA GLY A 167 -12.08 -9.64 10.95
C GLY A 167 -11.55 -10.78 10.06
N GLU A 168 -12.18 -11.03 8.92
CA GLU A 168 -11.70 -11.96 7.89
C GLU A 168 -10.36 -11.51 7.29
N ASN A 169 -10.28 -10.25 6.85
CA ASN A 169 -9.06 -9.66 6.32
C ASN A 169 -7.90 -9.73 7.32
N PHE A 170 -8.17 -9.44 8.60
CA PHE A 170 -7.16 -9.50 9.66
C PHE A 170 -6.67 -10.93 9.91
N ARG A 171 -7.57 -11.90 9.89
CA ARG A 171 -7.24 -13.32 10.05
C ARG A 171 -6.40 -13.84 8.88
N ASP A 172 -6.73 -13.47 7.65
CA ASP A 172 -5.97 -13.85 6.47
C ASP A 172 -4.60 -13.17 6.42
N TRP A 173 -4.54 -11.88 6.77
CA TRP A 173 -3.28 -11.18 7.02
C TRP A 173 -2.44 -11.89 8.09
N GLY A 174 -3.05 -12.34 9.18
CA GLY A 174 -2.40 -13.11 10.24
C GLY A 174 -1.80 -14.43 9.75
N LYS A 175 -2.52 -15.19 8.91
CA LYS A 175 -2.00 -16.41 8.27
C LYS A 175 -0.81 -16.13 7.36
N ASP A 176 -0.92 -15.10 6.51
CA ASP A 176 0.14 -14.70 5.59
C ASP A 176 1.39 -14.23 6.33
N ASN A 177 1.21 -13.45 7.39
CA ASN A 177 2.30 -13.00 8.22
C ASN A 177 2.97 -14.16 8.96
N ALA A 178 2.19 -15.10 9.51
CA ALA A 178 2.70 -16.32 10.14
C ALA A 178 3.50 -17.19 9.16
N LEU A 179 3.06 -17.30 7.90
CA LEU A 179 3.81 -18.02 6.86
C LEU A 179 5.13 -17.32 6.52
N LYS A 180 5.13 -15.98 6.42
CA LYS A 180 6.34 -15.19 6.13
C LYS A 180 7.34 -15.25 7.28
N THR A 181 6.89 -15.06 8.52
CA THR A 181 7.74 -15.13 9.71
C THR A 181 8.27 -16.55 9.89
N GLY A 182 7.45 -17.59 9.69
CA GLY A 182 7.88 -18.99 9.75
C GLY A 182 9.00 -19.33 8.75
N LYS A 183 8.95 -18.80 7.52
CA LYS A 183 10.04 -18.93 6.54
C LYS A 183 11.33 -18.25 7.02
N LEU A 184 11.23 -17.02 7.55
CA LEU A 184 12.38 -16.29 8.07
C LEU A 184 13.03 -17.01 9.26
N THR A 185 12.23 -17.54 10.18
CA THR A 185 12.72 -18.30 11.34
C THR A 185 13.45 -19.56 10.90
N ARG A 186 12.91 -20.32 9.94
CA ARG A 186 13.60 -21.50 9.38
C ARG A 186 14.93 -21.14 8.72
N CYS A 187 14.97 -20.09 7.91
CA CYS A 187 16.23 -19.62 7.32
C CYS A 187 17.26 -19.22 8.39
N GLN A 188 16.81 -18.59 9.48
CA GLN A 188 17.68 -18.23 10.61
C GLN A 188 18.20 -19.47 11.35
N GLU A 189 17.36 -20.47 11.59
CA GLU A 189 17.74 -21.76 12.19
C GLU A 189 18.76 -22.51 11.32
N GLU A 190 18.54 -22.57 10.01
CA GLU A 190 19.47 -23.19 9.06
C GLU A 190 20.83 -22.46 9.05
N ALA A 191 20.82 -21.13 9.07
CA ALA A 191 22.05 -20.32 9.15
C ALA A 191 22.81 -20.55 10.46
N LEU A 192 22.10 -20.64 11.60
CA LEU A 192 22.70 -20.99 12.89
C LEU A 192 23.25 -22.42 12.90
N GLY A 193 22.53 -23.37 12.29
CA GLY A 193 22.99 -24.74 12.10
C GLY A 193 24.27 -24.82 11.28
N ALA A 194 24.36 -24.07 10.18
CA ALA A 194 25.57 -23.98 9.36
C ALA A 194 26.75 -23.38 10.14
N ARG A 195 26.52 -22.31 10.92
CA ARG A 195 27.55 -21.71 11.79
C ARG A 195 28.07 -22.68 12.85
N LYS A 196 27.17 -23.44 13.50
CA LYS A 196 27.55 -24.48 14.47
C LYS A 196 28.39 -25.58 13.82
N LYS A 197 28.00 -26.05 12.62
CA LYS A 197 28.78 -27.06 11.86
C LYS A 197 30.16 -26.54 11.48
N LEU A 198 30.27 -25.28 11.04
CA LEU A 198 31.53 -24.64 10.71
C LEU A 198 32.44 -24.52 11.94
N ALA A 199 31.91 -24.05 13.07
CA ALA A 199 32.65 -23.96 14.33
C ALA A 199 33.15 -25.35 14.80
N ALA A 200 32.31 -26.38 14.71
CA ALA A 200 32.70 -27.75 15.05
C ALA A 200 33.80 -28.30 14.12
N ALA A 201 33.73 -28.01 12.82
CA ALA A 201 34.76 -28.40 11.85
C ALA A 201 36.09 -27.67 12.13
N GLN A 202 36.05 -26.38 12.43
CA GLN A 202 37.23 -25.59 12.84
C GLN A 202 37.86 -26.14 14.13
N ALA A 203 37.05 -26.46 15.15
CA ALA A 203 37.53 -27.05 16.39
C ALA A 203 38.18 -28.43 16.16
N LYS A 204 37.59 -29.27 15.30
CA LYS A 204 38.19 -30.57 14.90
C LYS A 204 39.52 -30.37 14.18
N LEU A 205 39.61 -29.39 13.27
CA LEU A 205 40.86 -29.05 12.56
C LEU A 205 41.95 -28.57 13.52
N GLN A 206 41.63 -27.66 14.44
CA GLN A 206 42.61 -27.16 15.42
C GLN A 206 43.09 -28.27 16.36
N ASN A 207 42.17 -29.09 16.89
CA ASN A 207 42.52 -30.22 17.76
C ASN A 207 43.34 -31.29 17.02
N GLY A 208 43.01 -31.58 15.76
CA GLY A 208 43.78 -32.47 14.92
C GLY A 208 45.19 -31.93 14.63
N ARG A 209 45.30 -30.62 14.35
CA ARG A 209 46.58 -29.95 14.12
C ARG A 209 47.48 -30.04 15.34
N HIS A 210 46.99 -29.71 16.54
CA HIS A 210 47.78 -29.80 17.78
C HIS A 210 48.26 -31.22 18.08
N LYS A 211 47.37 -32.22 18.05
CA LYS A 211 47.72 -33.62 18.34
C LYS A 211 48.73 -34.19 17.34
N ASN A 212 48.63 -33.81 16.07
CA ASN A 212 49.57 -34.24 15.04
C ASN A 212 50.91 -33.49 15.13
N LEU A 213 50.90 -32.21 15.49
CA LEU A 213 52.13 -31.44 15.70
C LEU A 213 52.95 -32.00 16.86
N GLU A 214 52.33 -32.31 18.00
CA GLU A 214 53.03 -32.88 19.16
C GLU A 214 53.61 -34.27 18.86
N LYS A 215 52.84 -35.15 18.21
CA LYS A 215 53.30 -36.49 17.84
C LYS A 215 54.42 -36.44 16.81
N SER A 216 54.27 -35.61 15.77
CA SER A 216 55.31 -35.46 14.74
C SER A 216 56.56 -34.79 15.30
N SER A 217 56.43 -33.77 16.15
CA SER A 217 57.56 -33.11 16.81
C SER A 217 58.35 -34.08 17.70
N LYS A 218 57.67 -34.86 18.58
CA LYS A 218 58.32 -35.88 19.42
C LYS A 218 59.00 -36.97 18.59
N TRP A 219 58.39 -37.39 17.47
CA TRP A 219 58.97 -38.40 16.59
C TRP A 219 60.18 -37.87 15.82
N VAL A 220 60.11 -36.63 15.31
CA VAL A 220 61.21 -35.95 14.62
C VAL A 220 62.39 -35.72 15.56
N LEU A 221 62.15 -35.27 16.81
CA LEU A 221 63.19 -35.09 17.82
C LEU A 221 63.93 -36.40 18.14
N ARG A 222 63.20 -37.48 18.47
CA ARG A 222 63.81 -38.80 18.77
C ARG A 222 64.57 -39.41 17.58
N PHE A 223 64.12 -39.14 16.35
CA PHE A 223 64.73 -39.71 15.15
C PHE A 223 65.91 -38.89 14.64
N ALA A 224 65.93 -37.56 14.89
CA ALA A 224 67.05 -36.68 14.56
C ALA A 224 68.26 -36.90 15.49
N GLU A 225 68.03 -37.29 16.75
CA GLU A 225 69.08 -37.57 17.73
C GLU A 225 69.88 -38.86 17.43
N THR A 226 69.34 -39.79 16.65
CA THR A 226 69.89 -41.16 16.56
C THR A 226 70.60 -41.50 15.24
N SER A 227 70.41 -40.78 14.12
CA SER A 227 71.15 -41.06 12.87
C SER A 227 71.01 -39.98 11.79
N SER A 228 72.12 -39.53 11.19
CA SER A 228 72.10 -38.57 10.06
C SER A 228 71.42 -39.11 8.79
N ARG A 229 71.44 -40.44 8.58
CA ARG A 229 70.66 -41.12 7.52
C ARG A 229 69.16 -41.07 7.78
N GLY A 230 68.75 -40.99 9.05
CA GLY A 230 67.36 -40.83 9.46
C GLY A 230 66.78 -39.48 9.02
N SER A 231 67.52 -38.39 9.20
CA SER A 231 67.10 -37.03 8.83
C SER A 231 66.78 -36.89 7.33
N VAL A 232 67.55 -37.54 6.46
CA VAL A 232 67.29 -37.58 5.01
C VAL A 232 65.97 -38.30 4.71
N ARG A 233 65.69 -39.44 5.35
CA ARG A 233 64.44 -40.19 5.16
C ARG A 233 63.22 -39.41 5.67
N VAL A 234 63.37 -38.63 6.76
CA VAL A 234 62.33 -37.74 7.29
C VAL A 234 62.02 -36.61 6.31
N LEU A 235 63.04 -35.96 5.74
CA LEU A 235 62.87 -34.90 4.74
C LEU A 235 62.15 -35.39 3.48
N PHE A 236 62.53 -36.56 2.94
CA PHE A 236 61.83 -37.12 1.78
C PHE A 236 60.40 -37.55 2.11
N ARG A 237 60.16 -38.08 3.31
CA ARG A 237 58.81 -38.45 3.73
C ARG A 237 57.93 -37.22 3.97
N SER A 238 58.44 -36.17 4.61
CA SER A 238 57.69 -34.92 4.81
C SER A 238 57.38 -34.23 3.49
N TRP A 239 58.35 -34.19 2.56
CA TRP A 239 58.11 -33.72 1.19
C TRP A 239 57.05 -34.55 0.47
N SER A 240 57.11 -35.90 0.57
CA SER A 240 56.10 -36.77 -0.06
C SER A 240 54.68 -36.56 0.51
N VAL A 241 54.58 -36.31 1.82
CA VAL A 241 53.30 -36.03 2.49
C VAL A 241 52.78 -34.66 2.09
N TYR A 242 53.64 -33.65 2.05
CA TYR A 242 53.29 -32.30 1.60
C TYR A 242 52.87 -32.30 0.12
N ALA A 243 53.60 -32.99 -0.76
CA ALA A 243 53.25 -33.08 -2.17
C ALA A 243 51.88 -33.75 -2.38
N ARG A 244 51.58 -34.82 -1.62
CA ARG A 244 50.25 -35.46 -1.63
C ARG A 244 49.16 -34.54 -1.08
N PHE A 245 49.42 -33.85 0.01
CA PHE A 245 48.49 -32.89 0.62
C PHE A 245 48.19 -31.73 -0.34
N SER A 246 49.22 -31.08 -0.89
CA SER A 246 49.08 -29.98 -1.85
C SER A 246 48.36 -30.44 -3.12
N SER A 247 48.61 -31.66 -3.60
CA SER A 247 47.85 -32.22 -4.72
C SER A 247 46.37 -32.43 -4.38
N ALA A 248 46.06 -32.92 -3.18
CA ALA A 248 44.67 -33.08 -2.72
C ALA A 248 43.98 -31.71 -2.53
N GLU A 249 44.66 -30.73 -1.95
CA GLU A 249 44.17 -29.37 -1.75
C GLU A 249 43.87 -28.67 -3.08
N ARG A 250 44.76 -28.81 -4.08
CA ARG A 250 44.51 -28.30 -5.43
C ARG A 250 43.26 -28.91 -6.06
N ARG A 251 43.03 -30.22 -5.91
CA ARG A 251 41.79 -30.87 -6.40
C ARG A 251 40.56 -30.28 -5.71
N VAL A 252 40.60 -30.15 -4.39
CA VAL A 252 39.51 -29.54 -3.62
C VAL A 252 39.26 -28.08 -4.05
N HIS A 253 40.33 -27.31 -4.30
CA HIS A 253 40.21 -25.94 -4.79
C HIS A 253 39.57 -25.89 -6.19
N CYS A 254 39.97 -26.75 -7.11
CA CYS A 254 39.34 -26.89 -8.42
C CYS A 254 37.84 -27.21 -8.29
N ASP A 255 37.48 -28.20 -7.47
CA ASP A 255 36.07 -28.58 -7.23
C ASP A 255 35.24 -27.42 -6.65
N TYR A 256 35.80 -26.65 -5.70
CA TYR A 256 35.11 -25.47 -5.14
C TYR A 256 34.99 -24.35 -6.15
N GLN A 257 36.01 -24.12 -6.97
CA GLN A 257 35.97 -23.10 -8.01
C GLN A 257 34.91 -23.44 -9.07
N GLU A 258 34.80 -24.70 -9.48
CA GLU A 258 33.73 -25.17 -10.37
C GLU A 258 32.34 -24.97 -9.75
N ARG A 259 32.18 -25.31 -8.46
CA ARG A 259 30.91 -25.09 -7.74
C ARG A 259 30.56 -23.61 -7.62
N LEU A 260 31.53 -22.73 -7.39
CA LEU A 260 31.32 -21.28 -7.34
C LEU A 260 30.87 -20.76 -8.70
N VAL A 261 31.56 -21.12 -9.78
CA VAL A 261 31.17 -20.76 -11.15
C VAL A 261 29.77 -21.26 -11.49
N SER A 262 29.45 -22.51 -11.12
CA SER A 262 28.10 -23.06 -11.32
C SER A 262 27.04 -22.33 -10.49
N ALA A 263 27.33 -21.95 -9.25
CA ALA A 263 26.41 -21.21 -8.39
C ALA A 263 26.17 -19.79 -8.92
N ASP A 264 27.21 -19.11 -9.38
CA ASP A 264 27.11 -17.78 -10.01
C ASP A 264 26.29 -17.84 -11.31
N ALA A 265 26.53 -18.85 -12.15
CA ALA A 265 25.73 -19.06 -13.36
C ALA A 265 24.24 -19.31 -13.05
N LEU A 266 23.93 -20.09 -12.01
CA LEU A 266 22.55 -20.29 -11.54
C LEU A 266 21.94 -18.98 -11.04
N LEU A 267 22.70 -18.19 -10.28
CA LEU A 267 22.26 -16.91 -9.74
C LEU A 267 21.96 -15.90 -10.87
N ASP A 268 22.82 -15.84 -11.88
CA ASP A 268 22.59 -14.98 -13.05
C ASP A 268 21.40 -15.46 -13.88
N SER A 269 21.22 -16.77 -14.07
CA SER A 269 20.02 -17.32 -14.72
C SER A 269 18.74 -16.97 -13.96
N PHE A 270 18.80 -16.93 -12.63
CA PHE A 270 17.67 -16.54 -11.79
C PHE A 270 17.38 -15.04 -11.90
N ARG A 271 18.42 -14.19 -11.87
CA ARG A 271 18.29 -12.74 -12.10
C ARG A 271 17.74 -12.42 -13.49
N LEU A 272 18.14 -13.17 -14.52
CA LEU A 272 17.61 -12.98 -15.87
C LEU A 272 16.13 -13.36 -15.94
N ARG A 273 15.76 -14.50 -15.34
CA ARG A 273 14.37 -14.96 -15.25
C ARG A 273 13.49 -13.99 -14.48
N SER A 274 13.98 -13.46 -13.35
CA SER A 274 13.22 -12.50 -12.53
C SER A 274 13.04 -11.16 -13.25
N LYS A 275 14.08 -10.64 -13.91
CA LYS A 275 13.97 -9.45 -14.78
C LYS A 275 12.98 -9.66 -15.92
N GLY A 276 13.01 -10.81 -16.58
CA GLY A 276 12.06 -11.16 -17.64
C GLY A 276 10.62 -11.27 -17.13
N ALA A 277 10.41 -11.84 -15.94
CA ALA A 277 9.10 -11.90 -15.31
C ALA A 277 8.57 -10.51 -14.92
N LEU A 278 9.41 -9.67 -14.31
CA LEU A 278 9.06 -8.28 -13.97
C LEU A 278 8.71 -7.48 -15.23
N ARG A 279 9.50 -7.60 -16.30
CA ARG A 279 9.25 -6.91 -17.57
C ARG A 279 7.90 -7.32 -18.17
N ARG A 280 7.59 -8.62 -18.21
CA ARG A 280 6.28 -9.11 -18.69
C ARG A 280 5.12 -8.62 -17.83
N LEU A 281 5.32 -8.51 -16.52
CA LEU A 281 4.30 -7.97 -15.61
C LEU A 281 4.06 -6.47 -15.89
N LEU A 282 5.13 -5.70 -16.04
CA LEU A 282 5.04 -4.27 -16.37
C LEU A 282 4.42 -4.04 -17.76
N GLU A 283 4.77 -4.86 -18.75
CA GLU A 283 4.16 -4.81 -20.08
C GLU A 283 2.67 -5.13 -20.03
N ARG A 284 2.25 -6.16 -19.26
CA ARG A 284 0.82 -6.44 -19.04
C ARG A 284 0.09 -5.29 -18.34
N GLN A 285 0.70 -4.70 -17.30
CA GLN A 285 0.12 -3.56 -16.61
C GLN A 285 0.01 -2.32 -17.51
N ALA A 286 1.01 -2.08 -18.35
CA ALA A 286 0.98 -0.97 -19.31
C ALA A 286 -0.15 -1.16 -20.33
N VAL A 287 -0.30 -2.37 -20.90
CA VAL A 287 -1.39 -2.70 -21.82
C VAL A 287 -2.75 -2.55 -21.14
N GLU A 288 -2.91 -3.03 -19.92
CA GLU A 288 -4.16 -2.89 -19.18
C GLU A 288 -4.50 -1.41 -18.91
N ARG A 289 -3.52 -0.59 -18.53
CA ARG A 289 -3.72 0.86 -18.36
C ARG A 289 -4.07 1.57 -19.66
N CYS A 290 -3.43 1.21 -20.78
CA CYS A 290 -3.80 1.76 -22.08
C CYS A 290 -5.24 1.39 -22.47
N ARG A 291 -5.67 0.15 -22.17
CA ARG A 291 -7.03 -0.31 -22.39
C ARG A 291 -8.03 0.44 -21.49
N GLN A 292 -7.70 0.65 -20.21
CA GLN A 292 -8.52 1.45 -19.29
C GLN A 292 -8.67 2.89 -19.77
N LEU A 293 -7.58 3.54 -20.16
CA LEU A 293 -7.61 4.90 -20.70
C LEU A 293 -8.46 4.99 -21.98
N ALA A 294 -8.35 4.00 -22.88
CA ALA A 294 -9.18 3.95 -24.08
C ALA A 294 -10.68 3.80 -23.75
N LEU A 295 -11.03 3.01 -22.73
CA LEU A 295 -12.41 2.90 -22.25
C LEU A 295 -12.88 4.21 -21.62
N GLU A 296 -12.07 4.87 -20.78
CA GLU A 296 -12.39 6.18 -20.21
C GLU A 296 -12.65 7.23 -21.29
N CYS A 297 -11.79 7.30 -22.32
CA CYS A 297 -12.02 8.19 -23.47
C CYS A 297 -13.33 7.88 -24.20
N PHE A 298 -13.69 6.60 -24.35
CA PHE A 298 -14.96 6.21 -24.96
C PHE A 298 -16.17 6.65 -24.13
N TRP A 299 -16.13 6.43 -22.80
CA TRP A 299 -17.21 6.83 -21.90
C TRP A 299 -17.37 8.36 -21.83
N LEU A 300 -16.26 9.10 -21.77
CA LEU A 300 -16.28 10.57 -21.83
C LEU A 300 -16.90 11.06 -23.15
N TRP A 301 -16.55 10.44 -24.26
CA TRP A 301 -17.15 10.78 -25.56
C TRP A 301 -18.66 10.50 -25.58
N GLN A 302 -19.10 9.36 -25.06
CA GLN A 302 -20.51 9.03 -24.95
C GLN A 302 -21.27 10.02 -24.06
N GLU A 303 -20.69 10.41 -22.92
CA GLU A 303 -21.27 11.40 -22.01
C GLU A 303 -21.46 12.75 -22.71
N ILE A 304 -20.45 13.22 -23.46
CA ILE A 304 -20.54 14.45 -24.26
C ILE A 304 -21.67 14.37 -25.29
N LEU A 305 -21.85 13.23 -25.96
CA LEU A 305 -22.94 13.04 -26.92
C LEU A 305 -24.33 13.07 -26.24
N VAL A 306 -24.46 12.47 -25.06
CA VAL A 306 -25.71 12.49 -24.27
C VAL A 306 -26.02 13.90 -23.78
N GLN A 307 -25.03 14.60 -23.21
CA GLN A 307 -25.16 15.99 -22.77
C GLN A 307 -25.58 16.90 -23.92
N ARG A 308 -24.92 16.79 -25.08
CA ARG A 308 -25.26 17.58 -26.27
C ARG A 308 -26.70 17.34 -26.72
N LYS A 309 -27.18 16.09 -26.70
CA LYS A 309 -28.57 15.78 -27.05
C LYS A 309 -29.56 16.41 -26.06
N LEU A 310 -29.24 16.36 -24.75
CA LEU A 310 -30.06 17.00 -23.71
C LEU A 310 -30.08 18.53 -23.87
N ASP A 311 -28.94 19.14 -24.20
CA ASP A 311 -28.84 20.58 -24.46
C ASP A 311 -29.68 20.98 -25.68
N GLU A 312 -29.62 20.21 -26.77
CA GLU A 312 -30.43 20.41 -27.97
C GLU A 312 -31.94 20.29 -27.66
N GLU A 313 -32.35 19.30 -26.85
CA GLU A 313 -33.74 19.15 -26.40
C GLU A 313 -34.19 20.30 -25.47
N CYS A 314 -33.30 20.81 -24.62
CA CYS A 314 -33.56 21.94 -23.73
C CYS A 314 -33.72 23.24 -24.52
N GLU A 315 -32.84 23.48 -25.49
CA GLU A 315 -32.89 24.64 -26.39
C GLU A 315 -34.18 24.63 -27.21
N GLN A 316 -34.59 23.47 -27.75
CA GLN A 316 -35.88 23.32 -28.44
C GLN A 316 -37.06 23.66 -27.54
N LYS A 317 -37.09 23.14 -26.31
CA LYS A 317 -38.17 23.48 -25.35
C LYS A 317 -38.20 24.97 -25.01
N LEU A 318 -37.04 25.61 -24.87
CA LEU A 318 -36.96 27.06 -24.64
C LEU A 318 -37.52 27.84 -25.83
N LEU A 319 -37.20 27.46 -27.06
CA LEU A 319 -37.76 28.08 -28.26
C LEU A 319 -39.28 27.90 -28.34
N ASP A 320 -39.79 26.70 -28.07
CA ASP A 320 -41.24 26.43 -28.03
C ASP A 320 -41.95 27.28 -26.98
N PHE A 321 -41.37 27.44 -25.78
CA PHE A 321 -41.92 28.32 -24.75
C PHE A 321 -41.90 29.78 -25.18
N GLN A 322 -40.84 30.26 -25.83
CA GLN A 322 -40.77 31.61 -26.35
C GLN A 322 -41.81 31.86 -27.45
N CYS A 323 -42.03 30.89 -28.34
CA CYS A 323 -43.08 30.96 -29.36
C CYS A 323 -44.47 31.00 -28.72
N LYS A 324 -44.78 30.10 -27.77
CA LYS A 324 -46.06 30.12 -27.03
C LYS A 324 -46.31 31.45 -26.32
N MET A 325 -45.27 32.04 -25.71
CA MET A 325 -45.37 33.35 -25.07
C MET A 325 -45.65 34.48 -26.08
N LYS A 326 -45.04 34.43 -27.27
CA LYS A 326 -45.35 35.37 -28.36
C LYS A 326 -46.79 35.19 -28.85
N ASP A 327 -47.23 33.96 -29.07
CA ASP A 327 -48.59 33.66 -29.53
C ASP A 327 -49.64 34.09 -28.50
N MET A 328 -49.40 33.85 -27.20
CA MET A 328 -50.28 34.33 -26.12
C MET A 328 -50.38 35.86 -26.11
N LYS A 329 -49.25 36.57 -26.23
CA LYS A 329 -49.24 38.04 -26.32
C LYS A 329 -50.01 38.53 -27.54
N GLN A 330 -49.83 37.89 -28.69
CA GLN A 330 -50.52 38.25 -29.93
C GLN A 330 -52.03 37.99 -29.81
N ALA A 331 -52.43 36.86 -29.24
CA ALA A 331 -53.82 36.49 -29.02
C ALA A 331 -54.52 37.45 -28.03
N GLN A 332 -53.83 37.89 -26.97
CA GLN A 332 -54.34 38.91 -26.06
C GLN A 332 -54.56 40.25 -26.77
N ILE A 333 -53.62 40.68 -27.62
CA ILE A 333 -53.75 41.91 -28.42
C ILE A 333 -54.92 41.82 -29.40
N GLU A 334 -55.07 40.70 -30.12
CA GLU A 334 -56.16 40.51 -31.08
C GLU A 334 -57.52 40.42 -30.39
N ASN A 335 -57.62 39.73 -29.25
CA ASN A 335 -58.85 39.72 -28.45
C ASN A 335 -59.23 41.11 -27.94
N ALA A 336 -58.26 41.89 -27.45
CA ALA A 336 -58.48 43.28 -27.06
C ALA A 336 -58.98 44.14 -28.22
N LYS A 337 -58.39 44.00 -29.42
CA LYS A 337 -58.86 44.68 -30.65
C LYS A 337 -60.27 44.25 -31.06
N LEU A 338 -60.62 42.97 -30.92
CA LEU A 338 -61.91 42.43 -31.34
C LEU A 338 -63.04 42.90 -30.42
N ILE A 339 -62.77 42.98 -29.10
CA ILE A 339 -63.66 43.61 -28.12
C ILE A 339 -63.88 45.09 -28.49
N LEU A 340 -62.80 45.83 -28.77
CA LEU A 340 -62.90 47.24 -29.21
C LEU A 340 -63.69 47.42 -30.51
N ARG A 341 -63.51 46.54 -31.50
CA ARG A 341 -64.23 46.62 -32.78
C ARG A 341 -65.72 46.29 -32.64
N ARG A 342 -66.09 45.30 -31.82
CA ARG A 342 -67.50 44.98 -31.54
C ARG A 342 -68.20 46.11 -30.80
N ALA A 343 -67.51 46.74 -29.85
CA ALA A 343 -68.02 47.90 -29.13
C ALA A 343 -68.30 49.11 -30.04
N CYS A 344 -67.57 49.26 -31.15
CA CYS A 344 -67.72 50.39 -32.07
C CYS A 344 -68.76 50.18 -33.20
N ALA A 345 -69.24 48.96 -33.46
CA ALA A 345 -70.01 48.66 -34.68
C ALA A 345 -71.54 48.74 -34.53
N GLU A 346 -72.08 48.65 -33.31
CA GLU A 346 -73.52 48.66 -33.08
C GLU A 346 -73.94 49.95 -32.38
N ASN A 347 -74.45 50.92 -33.13
CA ASN A 347 -75.23 52.06 -32.64
C ASN A 347 -74.45 53.10 -31.80
N ASP A 348 -74.56 54.39 -32.10
CA ASP A 348 -73.91 55.46 -31.32
C ASP A 348 -74.29 55.42 -29.83
N LEU A 349 -75.49 54.90 -29.52
CA LEU A 349 -75.95 54.61 -28.17
C LEU A 349 -75.19 53.46 -27.49
N ALA A 350 -74.75 52.43 -28.22
CA ALA A 350 -73.90 51.39 -27.65
C ALA A 350 -72.43 51.80 -27.62
N LEU A 351 -71.96 52.69 -28.50
CA LEU A 351 -70.66 53.34 -28.31
C LEU A 351 -70.66 54.17 -27.01
N ILE A 352 -71.70 54.98 -26.78
CA ILE A 352 -71.87 55.72 -25.52
C ILE A 352 -71.99 54.74 -24.35
N ARG A 353 -72.78 53.67 -24.46
CA ARG A 353 -72.89 52.65 -23.40
C ARG A 353 -71.58 51.91 -23.17
N CYS A 354 -70.79 51.62 -24.20
CA CYS A 354 -69.46 51.02 -24.10
C CYS A 354 -68.43 52.02 -23.59
N CYS A 355 -68.54 53.32 -23.86
CA CYS A 355 -67.69 54.34 -23.26
C CYS A 355 -68.04 54.49 -21.78
N PHE A 356 -69.32 54.49 -21.40
CA PHE A 356 -69.74 54.51 -20.00
C PHE A 356 -69.48 53.20 -19.28
N GLN A 357 -69.58 52.06 -19.96
CA GLN A 357 -69.27 50.75 -19.40
C GLN A 357 -67.77 50.54 -19.33
N ALA A 358 -66.98 50.96 -20.31
CA ALA A 358 -65.52 51.02 -20.19
C ALA A 358 -65.11 52.06 -19.14
N PHE A 359 -65.83 53.17 -18.96
CA PHE A 359 -65.59 54.11 -17.86
C PHE A 359 -65.95 53.49 -16.51
N HIS A 360 -67.03 52.71 -16.44
CA HIS A 360 -67.44 52.01 -15.23
C HIS A 360 -66.51 50.84 -14.92
N GLU A 361 -66.09 50.07 -15.92
CA GLU A 361 -65.14 48.98 -15.83
C GLU A 361 -63.76 49.54 -15.52
N THR A 362 -63.28 50.62 -16.15
CA THR A 362 -62.03 51.29 -15.75
C THR A 362 -62.12 51.92 -14.36
N TRP A 363 -63.29 52.38 -13.92
CA TRP A 363 -63.50 52.84 -12.55
C TRP A 363 -63.53 51.68 -11.55
N GLN A 364 -64.12 50.54 -11.93
CA GLN A 364 -64.21 49.34 -11.11
C GLN A 364 -62.88 48.59 -11.08
N GLU A 365 -62.15 48.57 -12.19
CA GLU A 365 -60.75 48.16 -12.33
C GLU A 365 -59.86 49.13 -11.59
N ALA A 366 -60.07 50.44 -11.61
CA ALA A 366 -59.31 51.37 -10.77
C ALA A 366 -59.61 51.15 -9.28
N ALA A 367 -60.84 50.80 -8.90
CA ALA A 367 -61.20 50.44 -7.53
C ALA A 367 -60.63 49.07 -7.12
N GLN A 368 -60.62 48.09 -8.03
CA GLN A 368 -60.00 46.79 -7.84
C GLN A 368 -58.48 46.89 -7.87
N GLU A 369 -57.89 47.72 -8.71
CA GLU A 369 -56.47 48.09 -8.73
C GLU A 369 -56.14 48.87 -7.49
N GLN A 370 -57.03 49.68 -6.93
CA GLN A 370 -56.81 50.32 -5.63
C GLN A 370 -56.90 49.29 -4.51
N HIS A 371 -57.79 48.30 -4.59
CA HIS A 371 -57.85 47.18 -3.64
C HIS A 371 -56.64 46.24 -3.76
N ILE A 372 -56.19 45.94 -4.98
CA ILE A 372 -55.00 45.16 -5.28
C ILE A 372 -53.77 45.98 -4.96
N ALA A 373 -53.74 47.29 -5.18
CA ALA A 373 -52.64 48.16 -4.78
C ALA A 373 -52.58 48.29 -3.27
N VAL A 374 -53.71 48.37 -2.57
CA VAL A 374 -53.75 48.28 -1.10
C VAL A 374 -53.32 46.90 -0.63
N GLN A 375 -53.71 45.81 -1.32
CA GLN A 375 -53.30 44.45 -0.98
C GLN A 375 -51.83 44.19 -1.34
N VAL A 376 -51.33 44.80 -2.41
CA VAL A 376 -49.95 44.78 -2.87
C VAL A 376 -49.13 45.64 -1.93
N ASP A 377 -49.59 46.80 -1.49
CA ASP A 377 -48.96 47.65 -0.48
C ASP A 377 -48.97 46.98 0.88
N LEU A 378 -50.05 46.30 1.28
CA LEU A 378 -50.08 45.45 2.48
C LEU A 378 -49.17 44.24 2.32
N SER A 379 -49.10 43.64 1.13
CA SER A 379 -48.19 42.52 0.86
C SER A 379 -46.75 43.00 0.75
N GLN A 380 -46.49 44.22 0.29
CA GLN A 380 -45.21 44.89 0.17
C GLN A 380 -44.80 45.48 1.51
N GLU A 381 -45.72 45.87 2.39
CA GLU A 381 -45.47 46.21 3.79
C GLU A 381 -45.22 44.94 4.56
N LYS A 382 -45.99 43.87 4.34
CA LYS A 382 -45.65 42.53 4.87
C LYS A 382 -44.35 42.02 4.29
N MET A 383 -44.01 42.29 3.03
CA MET A 383 -42.75 41.92 2.40
C MET A 383 -41.64 42.86 2.86
N LYS A 384 -41.89 44.13 3.15
CA LYS A 384 -40.94 45.10 3.72
C LYS A 384 -40.76 44.86 5.21
N GLU A 385 -41.75 44.38 5.94
CA GLU A 385 -41.66 43.92 7.32
C GLU A 385 -41.03 42.54 7.37
N PHE A 386 -41.33 41.65 6.42
CA PHE A 386 -40.67 40.36 6.28
C PHE A 386 -39.24 40.55 5.79
N MET A 387 -38.96 41.52 4.93
CA MET A 387 -37.62 41.92 4.49
C MET A 387 -36.95 42.80 5.52
N LYS A 388 -37.64 43.54 6.40
CA LYS A 388 -37.05 44.24 7.55
C LYS A 388 -36.79 43.26 8.68
N ARG A 389 -37.64 42.26 8.91
CA ARG A 389 -37.43 41.14 9.84
C ARG A 389 -36.37 40.20 9.31
N LYS A 390 -36.36 39.87 8.02
CA LYS A 390 -35.28 39.14 7.34
C LYS A 390 -34.06 40.01 7.15
N SER A 391 -34.14 41.34 7.06
CA SER A 391 -32.98 42.23 7.02
C SER A 391 -32.43 42.45 8.42
N THR A 392 -33.24 42.47 9.48
CA THR A 392 -32.73 42.48 10.86
C THR A 392 -32.29 41.10 11.30
N ILE A 393 -32.92 40.02 10.83
CA ILE A 393 -32.44 38.64 10.99
C ILE A 393 -31.22 38.40 10.11
N ALA A 394 -31.12 38.96 8.89
CA ALA A 394 -29.96 38.87 8.00
C ALA A 394 -28.90 39.92 8.32
N LEU A 395 -29.19 41.02 9.02
CA LEU A 395 -28.22 41.93 9.64
C LEU A 395 -27.81 41.42 11.00
N ARG A 396 -28.64 40.60 11.67
CA ARG A 396 -28.25 39.83 12.85
C ARG A 396 -27.43 38.61 12.43
N LEU A 397 -27.78 37.92 11.35
CA LEU A 397 -26.99 36.88 10.69
C LEU A 397 -25.81 37.46 9.92
N LEU A 398 -25.84 38.69 9.39
CA LEU A 398 -24.66 39.37 8.83
C LEU A 398 -23.86 40.08 9.92
N LYS A 399 -24.40 40.44 11.08
CA LYS A 399 -23.56 40.86 12.22
C LYS A 399 -22.96 39.64 12.88
N GLU A 400 -23.71 38.58 13.10
CA GLU A 400 -23.22 37.29 13.57
C GLU A 400 -22.27 36.71 12.53
N MET A 401 -22.56 36.74 11.22
CA MET A 401 -21.61 36.34 10.18
C MET A 401 -20.52 37.36 9.94
N CYS A 402 -20.63 38.68 10.11
CA CYS A 402 -19.49 39.60 9.92
C CYS A 402 -18.58 39.68 11.16
N TYR A 403 -19.11 39.44 12.36
CA TYR A 403 -18.28 39.22 13.55
C TYR A 403 -17.76 37.76 13.61
N ALA A 404 -18.52 36.76 13.15
CA ALA A 404 -18.07 35.37 13.03
C ALA A 404 -17.32 35.04 11.74
N THR A 405 -17.32 35.89 10.71
CA THR A 405 -16.39 35.73 9.56
C THR A 405 -15.10 36.47 9.82
N ALA A 406 -15.04 37.58 10.56
CA ALA A 406 -13.72 38.10 10.93
C ALA A 406 -13.05 37.19 11.98
N ALA A 407 -13.77 36.83 13.05
CA ALA A 407 -13.25 35.94 14.09
C ALA A 407 -13.17 34.48 13.63
N GLY A 408 -14.14 33.98 12.86
CA GLY A 408 -14.13 32.62 12.31
C GLY A 408 -13.19 32.47 11.11
N PHE A 409 -12.99 33.49 10.26
CA PHE A 409 -11.89 33.46 9.29
C PHE A 409 -10.54 33.54 10.01
N GLN A 410 -10.40 34.36 11.06
CA GLN A 410 -9.20 34.29 11.90
C GLN A 410 -9.03 32.89 12.50
N GLN A 411 -10.09 32.28 13.03
CA GLN A 411 -10.03 30.96 13.64
C GLN A 411 -9.76 29.86 12.60
N GLU A 412 -10.28 29.97 11.38
CA GLU A 412 -10.07 29.04 10.27
C GLU A 412 -8.68 29.22 9.64
N VAL A 413 -8.17 30.46 9.55
CA VAL A 413 -6.78 30.75 9.19
C VAL A 413 -5.83 30.25 10.27
N PHE A 414 -6.14 30.44 11.55
CA PHE A 414 -5.34 29.92 12.66
C PHE A 414 -5.43 28.40 12.76
N SER A 415 -6.59 27.77 12.55
CA SER A 415 -6.72 26.32 12.56
C SER A 415 -5.99 25.72 11.37
N SER A 416 -6.15 26.28 10.17
CA SER A 416 -5.41 25.89 8.97
C SER A 416 -3.92 26.08 9.17
N TRP A 417 -3.49 27.18 9.79
CA TRP A 417 -2.08 27.40 10.13
C TRP A 417 -1.57 26.39 11.16
N VAL A 418 -2.32 26.09 12.21
CA VAL A 418 -1.98 25.06 13.21
C VAL A 418 -1.88 23.69 12.55
N THR A 419 -2.84 23.32 11.69
CA THR A 419 -2.80 22.07 10.93
C THR A 419 -1.59 22.04 10.00
N LEU A 420 -1.27 23.13 9.32
CA LEU A 420 -0.12 23.23 8.42
C LEU A 420 1.22 23.19 9.18
N VAL A 421 1.28 23.77 10.39
CA VAL A 421 2.42 23.68 11.30
C VAL A 421 2.57 22.27 11.86
N GLN A 422 1.48 21.60 12.25
CA GLN A 422 1.48 20.20 12.70
C GLN A 422 1.90 19.25 11.57
N GLN A 423 1.39 19.45 10.36
CA GLN A 423 1.80 18.71 9.17
C GLN A 423 3.28 18.94 8.85
N SER A 424 3.74 20.19 8.84
CA SER A 424 5.15 20.54 8.65
C SER A 424 6.06 19.92 9.73
N HIS A 425 5.60 19.88 10.98
CA HIS A 425 6.33 19.22 12.07
C HIS A 425 6.37 17.69 11.90
N GLY A 426 5.25 17.08 11.50
CA GLY A 426 5.17 15.66 11.18
C GLY A 426 6.05 15.26 9.99
N GLU A 427 6.04 16.06 8.92
CA GLU A 427 6.94 15.92 7.77
C GLU A 427 8.40 16.08 8.18
N GLY A 428 8.72 17.06 9.04
CA GLY A 428 10.05 17.25 9.60
C GLY A 428 10.53 16.05 10.45
N GLN A 429 9.65 15.46 11.26
CA GLN A 429 9.96 14.25 12.03
C GLN A 429 10.17 13.04 11.10
N LEU A 430 9.32 12.87 10.08
CA LEU A 430 9.45 11.80 9.09
C LEU A 430 10.74 11.95 8.28
N GLN A 431 11.06 13.17 7.85
CA GLN A 431 12.30 13.50 7.14
C GLN A 431 13.52 13.30 8.04
N GLY A 432 13.42 13.63 9.33
CA GLY A 432 14.44 13.34 10.34
C GLY A 432 14.68 11.84 10.54
N LEU A 433 13.61 11.04 10.63
CA LEU A 433 13.71 9.58 10.70
C LEU A 433 14.31 8.99 9.41
N LEU A 434 13.93 9.50 8.24
CA LEU A 434 14.51 9.10 6.96
C LEU A 434 16.00 9.45 6.90
N GLN A 435 16.40 10.66 7.30
CA GLN A 435 17.81 11.05 7.36
C GLN A 435 18.59 10.19 8.36
N GLN A 436 18.02 9.88 9.53
CA GLN A 436 18.65 9.01 10.52
C GLN A 436 18.85 7.59 9.99
N GLN A 437 17.85 7.04 9.28
CA GLN A 437 17.98 5.72 8.63
C GLN A 437 19.00 5.76 7.48
N GLN A 438 19.00 6.82 6.68
CA GLN A 438 19.99 7.06 5.62
C GLN A 438 21.42 7.06 6.21
N GLN A 439 21.65 7.82 7.30
CA GLN A 439 22.92 7.87 8.01
C GLN A 439 23.32 6.51 8.59
N ARG A 440 22.37 5.73 9.13
CA ARG A 440 22.64 4.35 9.59
C ARG A 440 23.07 3.44 8.44
N ILE A 441 22.41 3.53 7.28
CA ILE A 441 22.78 2.77 6.09
C ILE A 441 24.17 3.19 5.58
N GLU A 442 24.45 4.49 5.55
CA GLU A 442 25.75 5.04 5.17
C GLU A 442 26.87 4.53 6.11
N ALA A 443 26.62 4.53 7.42
CA ALA A 443 27.55 4.03 8.43
C ALA A 443 27.78 2.51 8.29
N VAL A 444 26.75 1.72 7.99
CA VAL A 444 26.89 0.28 7.71
C VAL A 444 27.68 0.06 6.41
N ARG A 445 27.43 0.85 5.36
CA ARG A 445 28.19 0.80 4.10
C ARG A 445 29.65 1.16 4.32
N GLN A 446 29.96 2.21 5.09
CA GLN A 446 31.33 2.58 5.44
C GLN A 446 32.01 1.50 6.27
N ARG A 447 31.35 0.94 7.29
CA ARG A 447 31.90 -0.20 8.06
C ARG A 447 32.17 -1.42 7.17
N SER A 448 31.26 -1.74 6.25
CA SER A 448 31.45 -2.84 5.30
C SER A 448 32.61 -2.57 4.34
N ARG A 449 32.75 -1.36 3.80
CA ARG A 449 33.89 -0.95 2.96
C ARG A 449 35.20 -1.06 3.72
N ASN A 450 35.26 -0.56 4.96
CA ASN A 450 36.45 -0.62 5.79
C ASN A 450 36.82 -2.07 6.15
N ASN A 451 35.84 -2.90 6.51
CA ASN A 451 36.08 -4.32 6.78
C ASN A 451 36.55 -5.08 5.54
N ASN A 452 35.96 -4.81 4.37
CA ASN A 452 36.41 -5.40 3.11
C ASN A 452 37.81 -4.93 2.74
N HIS A 453 38.14 -3.65 2.96
CA HIS A 453 39.49 -3.14 2.70
C HIS A 453 40.53 -3.79 3.63
N LEU A 454 40.22 -3.98 4.91
CA LEU A 454 41.08 -4.69 5.85
C LEU A 454 41.28 -6.17 5.48
N LEU A 455 40.23 -6.83 4.98
CA LEU A 455 40.33 -8.19 4.46
C LEU A 455 41.22 -8.25 3.21
N VAL A 456 41.06 -7.30 2.28
CA VAL A 456 41.90 -7.22 1.07
C VAL A 456 43.36 -6.94 1.43
N GLN A 457 43.63 -6.01 2.35
CA GLN A 457 45.00 -5.77 2.85
C GLN A 457 45.58 -7.01 3.57
N GLY A 458 44.74 -7.75 4.29
CA GLY A 458 45.14 -9.02 4.92
C GLY A 458 45.53 -10.07 3.88
N LEU A 459 44.73 -10.20 2.81
CA LEU A 459 45.00 -11.10 1.69
C LEU A 459 46.25 -10.68 0.90
N GLU A 460 46.47 -9.38 0.70
CA GLU A 460 47.65 -8.85 0.02
C GLU A 460 48.94 -9.14 0.81
N LYS A 461 48.92 -8.93 2.13
CA LYS A 461 50.04 -9.32 3.01
C LYS A 461 50.29 -10.82 2.98
N GLN A 462 49.22 -11.63 2.99
CA GLN A 462 49.34 -13.07 2.89
C GLN A 462 49.93 -13.49 1.54
N TYR A 463 49.46 -12.91 0.45
CA TYR A 463 49.97 -13.15 -0.90
C TYR A 463 51.47 -12.81 -1.03
N HIS A 464 51.90 -11.68 -0.47
CA HIS A 464 53.33 -11.34 -0.44
C HIS A 464 54.16 -12.32 0.39
N SER A 465 53.63 -12.78 1.54
CA SER A 465 54.31 -13.78 2.36
C SER A 465 54.40 -15.13 1.64
N ASP A 466 53.35 -15.56 0.95
CA ASP A 466 53.31 -16.79 0.18
C ASP A 466 54.30 -16.73 -1.00
N MET A 467 54.36 -15.59 -1.71
CA MET A 467 55.34 -15.37 -2.78
C MET A 467 56.78 -15.43 -2.27
N GLN A 468 57.08 -14.83 -1.11
CA GLN A 468 58.40 -14.93 -0.49
C GLN A 468 58.75 -16.39 -0.14
N LEU A 469 57.81 -17.13 0.46
CA LEU A 469 58.00 -18.55 0.79
C LEU A 469 58.24 -19.40 -0.46
N GLU A 470 57.55 -19.09 -1.57
CA GLU A 470 57.75 -19.76 -2.85
C GLU A 470 59.15 -19.50 -3.42
N ILE A 471 59.63 -18.25 -3.39
CA ILE A 471 61.01 -17.90 -3.79
C ILE A 471 62.04 -18.66 -2.94
N PHE A 472 61.87 -18.67 -1.62
CA PHE A 472 62.77 -19.41 -0.72
C PHE A 472 62.74 -20.92 -0.96
N SER A 473 61.56 -21.48 -1.27
CA SER A 473 61.41 -22.89 -1.63
C SER A 473 62.15 -23.23 -2.92
N HIS A 474 62.02 -22.39 -3.95
CA HIS A 474 62.75 -22.54 -5.20
C HIS A 474 64.27 -22.43 -4.99
N TRP A 475 64.72 -21.42 -4.24
CA TRP A 475 66.14 -21.26 -3.93
C TRP A 475 66.71 -22.47 -3.16
N ARG A 476 65.99 -22.95 -2.14
CA ARG A 476 66.38 -24.14 -1.39
C ARG A 476 66.49 -25.38 -2.28
N THR A 477 65.55 -25.54 -3.22
CA THR A 477 65.57 -26.64 -4.19
C THR A 477 66.77 -26.51 -5.11
N PHE A 478 67.02 -25.31 -5.64
CA PHE A 478 68.18 -25.02 -6.49
C PHE A 478 69.50 -25.31 -5.76
N ALA A 479 69.70 -24.76 -4.55
CA ALA A 479 70.89 -25.01 -3.74
C ALA A 479 71.09 -26.50 -3.44
N GLY A 480 69.99 -27.24 -3.20
CA GLY A 480 70.03 -28.68 -3.02
C GLY A 480 70.44 -29.47 -4.28
N VAL A 481 70.01 -29.02 -5.46
CA VAL A 481 70.43 -29.59 -6.75
C VAL A 481 71.90 -29.26 -7.01
N GLU A 482 72.30 -28.01 -6.84
CA GLU A 482 73.69 -27.55 -7.05
C GLU A 482 74.67 -28.29 -6.14
N SER A 483 74.34 -28.44 -4.86
CA SER A 483 75.15 -29.22 -3.91
C SER A 483 75.33 -30.68 -4.37
N LYS A 484 74.28 -31.31 -4.91
CA LYS A 484 74.38 -32.67 -5.47
C LYS A 484 75.22 -32.71 -6.75
N VAL A 485 75.05 -31.73 -7.64
CA VAL A 485 75.85 -31.61 -8.87
C VAL A 485 77.33 -31.47 -8.54
N LEU A 486 77.68 -30.60 -7.59
CA LEU A 486 79.05 -30.45 -7.10
C LEU A 486 79.57 -31.76 -6.48
N GLY A 487 78.76 -32.42 -5.65
CA GLY A 487 79.11 -33.72 -5.07
C GLY A 487 79.36 -34.82 -6.12
N HIS A 488 78.57 -34.84 -7.20
CA HIS A 488 78.80 -35.76 -8.32
C HIS A 488 80.02 -35.39 -9.14
N LYS A 489 80.25 -34.09 -9.38
CA LYS A 489 81.45 -33.60 -10.09
C LYS A 489 82.72 -34.04 -9.39
N VAL A 490 82.81 -33.85 -8.07
CA VAL A 490 83.95 -34.32 -7.26
C VAL A 490 84.15 -35.83 -7.39
N LYS A 491 83.08 -36.63 -7.36
CA LYS A 491 83.18 -38.10 -7.54
C LYS A 491 83.62 -38.50 -8.94
N VAL A 492 83.11 -37.83 -9.98
CA VAL A 492 83.51 -38.06 -11.38
C VAL A 492 84.97 -37.69 -11.57
N ASP A 493 85.42 -36.57 -11.03
CA ASP A 493 86.82 -36.14 -11.10
C ASP A 493 87.75 -37.12 -10.36
N ALA A 494 87.35 -37.59 -9.18
CA ALA A 494 88.10 -38.64 -8.47
C ALA A 494 88.18 -39.95 -9.28
N LYS A 495 87.09 -40.35 -9.95
CA LYS A 495 87.09 -41.53 -10.84
C LYS A 495 87.95 -41.31 -12.09
N ARG A 496 87.94 -40.10 -12.65
CA ARG A 496 88.79 -39.72 -13.77
C ARG A 496 90.27 -39.77 -13.39
N GLN A 497 90.63 -39.28 -12.20
CA GLN A 497 91.98 -39.40 -11.64
C GLN A 497 92.39 -40.86 -11.42
N GLN A 498 91.49 -41.70 -10.90
CA GLN A 498 91.74 -43.15 -10.78
C GLN A 498 92.03 -43.81 -12.14
N LEU A 499 91.20 -43.52 -13.15
CA LEU A 499 91.40 -44.02 -14.52
C LEU A 499 92.72 -43.53 -15.12
N GLN A 500 93.09 -42.27 -14.92
CA GLN A 500 94.39 -41.73 -15.32
C GLN A 500 95.55 -42.45 -14.62
N GLY A 501 95.41 -42.76 -13.34
CA GLY A 501 96.39 -43.55 -12.59
C GLY A 501 96.56 -44.96 -13.16
N VAL A 502 95.45 -45.65 -13.45
CA VAL A 502 95.47 -46.98 -14.10
C VAL A 502 96.09 -46.92 -15.49
N GLN A 503 95.76 -45.91 -16.30
CA GLN A 503 96.40 -45.71 -17.61
C GLN A 503 97.91 -45.46 -17.50
N SER A 504 98.34 -44.71 -16.49
CA SER A 504 99.77 -44.50 -16.20
C SER A 504 100.48 -45.81 -15.85
N LEU A 505 99.85 -46.66 -15.01
CA LEU A 505 100.36 -47.99 -14.66
C LEU A 505 100.44 -48.92 -15.88
N PHE A 506 99.45 -48.91 -16.77
CA PHE A 506 99.52 -49.69 -18.01
C PHE A 506 100.64 -49.21 -18.93
N ARG A 507 100.84 -47.88 -19.04
CA ARG A 507 101.94 -47.32 -19.84
C ARG A 507 103.31 -47.66 -19.25
N SER A 508 103.47 -47.58 -17.93
CA SER A 508 104.74 -47.96 -17.27
C SER A 508 105.00 -49.46 -17.37
N PHE A 509 103.98 -50.31 -17.24
CA PHE A 509 104.07 -51.74 -17.43
C PHE A 509 104.46 -52.10 -18.88
N ALA A 510 103.81 -51.48 -19.88
CA ALA A 510 104.18 -51.67 -21.28
C ALA A 510 105.64 -51.25 -21.55
N ALA A 511 106.08 -50.10 -21.00
CA ALA A 511 107.47 -49.65 -21.12
C ALA A 511 108.47 -50.59 -20.41
N GLN A 512 108.10 -51.20 -19.27
CA GLN A 512 108.93 -52.22 -18.61
C GLN A 512 109.02 -53.51 -19.42
N LEU A 513 107.89 -53.98 -19.98
CA LEU A 513 107.86 -55.12 -20.89
C LEU A 513 108.76 -54.89 -22.11
N GLU A 514 108.68 -53.71 -22.73
CA GLU A 514 109.55 -53.35 -23.84
C GLU A 514 111.04 -53.34 -23.46
N ARG A 515 111.39 -52.86 -22.26
CA ARG A 515 112.77 -52.91 -21.75
C ARG A 515 113.24 -54.35 -21.54
N GLN A 516 112.45 -55.19 -20.88
CA GLN A 516 112.79 -56.60 -20.64
C GLN A 516 112.94 -57.38 -21.96
N LEU A 517 112.06 -57.13 -22.93
CA LEU A 517 112.17 -57.72 -24.27
C LEU A 517 113.47 -57.29 -24.96
N ARG A 518 113.85 -56.01 -24.90
CA ARG A 518 115.13 -55.52 -25.46
C ARG A 518 116.34 -56.15 -24.76
N GLU A 519 116.34 -56.22 -23.43
CA GLU A 519 117.42 -56.86 -22.65
C GLU A 519 117.58 -58.34 -23.00
N SER A 520 116.46 -59.08 -23.15
CA SER A 520 116.48 -60.49 -23.56
C SER A 520 117.03 -60.72 -24.97
N HIS A 521 116.87 -59.73 -25.87
CA HIS A 521 117.41 -59.78 -27.23
C HIS A 521 118.90 -59.42 -27.30
N SER A 522 119.44 -58.69 -26.32
CA SER A 522 120.88 -58.39 -26.24
C SER A 522 121.72 -59.50 -25.55
N GLN A 523 121.09 -60.49 -24.91
CA GLN A 523 121.79 -61.63 -24.30
C GLN A 523 121.88 -62.89 -25.19
N LYS A 524 121.39 -62.81 -26.42
CA LYS A 524 121.72 -63.74 -27.51
C LYS A 524 122.71 -63.06 -28.44
#